data_AF-A0A0G2YIT0-F1
#
_entry.id   AF-A0A0G2YIT0-F1
#
_cell.length_a   1.000
_cell.length_b   1.000
_cell.length_c   1.000
_cell.angle_alpha   90.00
_cell.angle_beta   90.00
_cell.angle_gamma   90.00
#
_symmetry.space_group_name_H-M   'P 1'
#
loop_
_entity.id
_entity.type
_entity.pdbx_description
1 polymer ?
#
loop_
_entity_poly.entity_id
_entity_poly.type
_entity_poly.pdbx_seq_one_letter_code
_entity_poly.pdbx_strand_id
1 'polypeptide(L)'
;MNQIILFVSLAIFMTSNCLDVTEYAEECIEEFGLETSNLTGFDEKMRTGVGMTHSDKCLALCCITKVGIVKDGEVDEAVLLKYLGPGATVDLEKCRILSDDDSCEKYYKIFDCMNQQKVQKPSI
;
A
#
# COMPACT_ATOMS: atom_id res chain seq x y z
N MET A 1 -4.07 -1.16 -45.58
CA MET A 1 -5.23 -1.81 -44.94
C MET A 1 -4.65 -2.76 -43.89
N ASN A 2 -4.38 -2.28 -42.68
CA ASN A 2 -5.30 -2.19 -41.54
C ASN A 2 -5.87 -3.55 -41.12
N GLN A 3 -5.68 -3.87 -39.84
CA GLN A 3 -6.32 -4.92 -39.03
C GLN A 3 -5.52 -6.21 -38.76
N ILE A 4 -4.45 -6.12 -37.95
CA ILE A 4 -4.20 -7.07 -36.85
C ILE A 4 -3.56 -6.28 -35.70
N ILE A 5 -4.34 -5.38 -35.12
CA ILE A 5 -4.13 -4.83 -33.78
C ILE A 5 -5.21 -5.49 -32.92
N LEU A 6 -4.89 -5.73 -31.64
CA LEU A 6 -5.74 -6.24 -30.56
C LEU A 6 -5.82 -7.78 -30.48
N PHE A 7 -5.56 -8.28 -29.27
CA PHE A 7 -6.07 -9.53 -28.66
C PHE A 7 -5.07 -10.45 -27.95
N VAL A 8 -3.86 -9.99 -27.60
CA VAL A 8 -3.04 -10.70 -26.58
C VAL A 8 -2.50 -9.73 -25.53
N SER A 9 -3.41 -8.97 -24.90
CA SER A 9 -3.07 -8.07 -23.78
C SER A 9 -4.06 -8.15 -22.63
N LEU A 10 -4.77 -9.27 -22.48
CA LEU A 10 -5.86 -9.41 -21.50
C LEU A 10 -5.81 -10.74 -20.72
N ALA A 11 -4.60 -11.20 -20.38
CA ALA A 11 -4.45 -12.39 -19.54
C ALA A 11 -3.36 -12.26 -18.46
N ILE A 12 -3.09 -11.05 -17.95
CA ILE A 12 -2.26 -10.88 -16.75
C ILE A 12 -2.77 -9.71 -15.91
N PHE A 13 -3.96 -9.81 -15.31
CA PHE A 13 -4.33 -8.95 -14.16
C PHE A 13 -5.33 -9.66 -13.24
N MET A 14 -5.08 -10.94 -12.95
CA MET A 14 -5.83 -11.67 -11.92
C MET A 14 -4.86 -12.47 -11.06
N THR A 15 -4.12 -11.76 -10.21
CA THR A 15 -3.66 -12.11 -8.85
C THR A 15 -2.72 -11.00 -8.37
N SER A 16 -3.20 -9.75 -8.35
CA SER A 16 -2.46 -8.68 -7.66
C SER A 16 -2.62 -8.96 -6.16
N ASN A 17 -1.59 -9.54 -5.53
CA ASN A 17 -1.46 -9.41 -4.09
C ASN A 17 -1.45 -7.89 -3.82
N CYS A 18 -2.42 -7.38 -3.05
CA CYS A 18 -2.62 -5.94 -2.79
C CYS A 18 -1.37 -5.23 -2.21
N LEU A 19 -0.37 -6.01 -1.81
CA LEU A 19 0.89 -5.64 -1.19
C LEU A 19 1.99 -6.60 -1.71
N ASP A 20 2.06 -6.86 -3.01
CA ASP A 20 3.34 -7.30 -3.60
C ASP A 20 4.26 -6.09 -3.68
N VAL A 21 4.62 -5.59 -2.51
CA VAL A 21 5.47 -4.42 -2.29
C VAL A 21 6.92 -4.71 -2.73
N THR A 22 7.17 -5.96 -3.15
CA THR A 22 8.47 -6.47 -3.58
C THR A 22 9.05 -5.70 -4.76
N GLU A 23 8.22 -5.15 -5.67
CA GLU A 23 8.72 -4.40 -6.83
C GLU A 23 9.52 -3.14 -6.44
N TYR A 24 9.11 -2.46 -5.36
CA TYR A 24 9.78 -1.24 -4.88
C TYR A 24 10.53 -1.42 -3.56
N ALA A 25 10.44 -2.61 -2.95
CA ALA A 25 11.03 -2.89 -1.65
C ALA A 25 12.55 -2.75 -1.68
N GLU A 26 13.22 -3.25 -2.71
CA GLU A 26 14.68 -3.14 -2.85
C GLU A 26 15.13 -1.68 -3.00
N GLU A 27 14.46 -0.90 -3.87
CA GLU A 27 14.74 0.53 -4.02
C GLU A 27 14.54 1.30 -2.71
N CYS A 28 13.47 0.99 -1.98
CA CYS A 28 13.17 1.64 -0.71
C CYS A 28 14.11 1.20 0.41
N ILE A 29 14.62 -0.02 0.40
CA ILE A 29 15.67 -0.46 1.34
C ILE A 29 16.95 0.34 1.11
N GLU A 30 17.35 0.52 -0.14
CA GLU A 30 18.53 1.32 -0.50
C GLU A 30 18.35 2.78 -0.07
N GLU A 31 17.18 3.37 -0.35
CA GLU A 31 16.85 4.76 -0.02
C GLU A 31 16.92 5.04 1.50
N PHE A 32 16.50 4.07 2.32
CA PHE A 32 16.49 4.19 3.78
C PHE A 32 17.68 3.52 4.48
N GLY A 33 18.65 2.97 3.72
CA GLY A 33 19.81 2.28 4.27
C GLY A 33 19.45 1.08 5.15
N LEU A 34 18.36 0.39 4.82
CA LEU A 34 17.90 -0.80 5.54
C LEU A 34 18.69 -2.04 5.08
N GLU A 35 18.67 -3.10 5.87
CA GLU A 35 19.18 -4.40 5.41
C GLU A 35 18.07 -5.19 4.73
N THR A 36 18.42 -5.95 3.68
CA THR A 36 17.47 -6.85 2.99
C THR A 36 16.89 -7.92 3.91
N SER A 37 17.60 -8.25 5.00
CA SER A 37 17.10 -9.09 6.09
C SER A 37 15.78 -8.58 6.69
N ASN A 38 15.52 -7.26 6.63
CA ASN A 38 14.28 -6.62 7.09
C ASN A 38 13.06 -6.98 6.23
N LEU A 39 13.24 -7.53 5.03
CA LEU A 39 12.13 -8.02 4.19
C LEU A 39 11.53 -9.33 4.69
N THR A 40 12.28 -10.08 5.50
CA THR A 40 11.82 -11.37 6.02
C THR A 40 10.58 -11.14 6.90
N GLY A 41 9.42 -11.59 6.44
CA GLY A 41 8.14 -11.40 7.13
C GLY A 41 7.56 -9.98 7.04
N PHE A 42 8.12 -9.11 6.19
CA PHE A 42 7.59 -7.77 5.98
C PHE A 42 6.19 -7.80 5.35
N ASP A 43 5.92 -8.74 4.45
CA ASP A 43 4.60 -8.93 3.85
C ASP A 43 3.53 -9.31 4.90
N GLU A 44 3.89 -10.16 5.86
CA GLU A 44 3.01 -10.55 6.97
C GLU A 44 2.76 -9.37 7.92
N LYS A 45 3.81 -8.62 8.26
CA LYS A 45 3.69 -7.39 9.06
C LYS A 45 2.80 -6.36 8.37
N MET A 46 2.94 -6.17 7.05
CA MET A 46 2.10 -5.27 6.27
C MET A 46 0.64 -5.71 6.23
N ARG A 47 0.40 -7.03 6.19
CA ARG A 47 -0.94 -7.62 6.17
C ARG A 47 -1.64 -7.50 7.53
N THR A 48 -0.91 -7.65 8.62
CA THR A 48 -1.46 -7.72 9.98
C THR A 48 -1.36 -6.42 10.77
N GLY A 49 -0.42 -5.54 10.42
CA GLY A 49 -0.02 -4.36 11.21
C GLY A 49 0.73 -4.71 12.51
N VAL A 50 0.91 -5.98 12.85
CA VAL A 50 1.46 -6.38 14.15
C VAL A 50 2.98 -6.35 14.12
N GLY A 51 3.59 -5.73 15.12
CA GLY A 51 5.04 -5.76 15.32
C GLY A 51 5.84 -4.93 14.31
N MET A 52 5.20 -3.97 13.64
CA MET A 52 5.91 -3.04 12.75
C MET A 52 6.82 -2.10 13.54
N THR A 53 8.12 -2.21 13.29
CA THR A 53 9.12 -1.25 13.76
C THR A 53 8.99 0.07 13.00
N HIS A 54 9.64 1.13 13.49
CA HIS A 54 9.68 2.40 12.77
C HIS A 54 10.26 2.25 11.35
N SER A 55 11.33 1.47 11.19
CA SER A 55 11.91 1.15 9.87
C SER A 55 10.93 0.42 8.96
N ASP A 56 10.15 -0.54 9.48
CA ASP A 56 9.12 -1.22 8.70
C ASP A 56 8.06 -0.22 8.20
N LYS A 57 7.66 0.75 9.04
CA LYS A 57 6.68 1.77 8.68
C LYS A 57 7.21 2.73 7.62
N CYS A 58 8.49 3.10 7.68
CA CYS A 58 9.11 3.92 6.65
C CYS A 58 9.27 3.18 5.33
N LEU A 59 9.65 1.90 5.38
CA LEU A 59 9.70 1.04 4.20
C LEU A 59 8.31 0.95 3.55
N ALA A 60 7.26 0.73 4.36
CA ALA A 60 5.88 0.73 3.90
C ALA A 60 5.49 2.05 3.21
N LEU A 61 5.77 3.19 3.87
CA LEU A 61 5.49 4.52 3.34
C LEU A 61 6.22 4.77 2.00
N CYS A 62 7.49 4.37 1.90
CA CYS A 62 8.25 4.51 0.67
C CYS A 62 7.56 3.76 -0.47
N CYS A 63 7.24 2.49 -0.27
CA CYS A 63 6.69 1.68 -1.33
C CYS A 63 5.30 2.15 -1.78
N ILE A 64 4.42 2.55 -0.84
CA ILE A 64 3.10 3.11 -1.18
C ILE A 64 3.22 4.46 -1.90
N THR A 65 4.29 5.22 -1.66
CA THR A 65 4.57 6.47 -2.37
C THR A 65 5.01 6.19 -3.81
N LYS A 66 5.86 5.18 -4.02
CA LYS A 66 6.33 4.78 -5.35
C LYS A 66 5.19 4.26 -6.25
N VAL A 67 4.24 3.52 -5.68
CA VAL A 67 3.01 3.11 -6.39
C VAL A 67 1.98 4.24 -6.56
N GLY A 68 2.23 5.41 -5.98
CA GLY A 68 1.39 6.60 -6.12
C GLY A 68 0.14 6.64 -5.24
N ILE A 69 0.03 5.79 -4.23
CA ILE A 69 -1.05 5.86 -3.23
C ILE A 69 -0.87 7.09 -2.34
N VAL A 70 0.37 7.41 -1.97
CA VAL A 70 0.69 8.66 -1.28
C VAL A 70 1.45 9.55 -2.23
N LYS A 71 0.98 10.78 -2.42
CA LYS A 71 1.63 11.78 -3.27
C LYS A 71 1.48 13.15 -2.65
N ASP A 72 2.58 13.91 -2.64
CA ASP A 72 2.62 15.29 -2.11
C ASP A 72 2.09 15.41 -0.66
N GLY A 73 2.22 14.34 0.12
CA GLY A 73 1.74 14.31 1.50
C GLY A 73 0.22 14.11 1.64
N GLU A 74 -0.45 13.61 0.60
CA GLU A 74 -1.86 13.22 0.62
C GLU A 74 -2.07 11.80 0.07
N VAL A 75 -3.16 11.15 0.49
CA VAL A 75 -3.58 9.84 -0.04
C VAL A 75 -4.41 10.05 -1.30
N ASP A 76 -3.98 9.47 -2.42
CA ASP A 76 -4.79 9.36 -3.64
C ASP A 76 -5.80 8.22 -3.48
N GLU A 77 -7.04 8.58 -3.17
CA GLU A 77 -8.14 7.64 -2.96
C GLU A 77 -8.39 6.76 -4.20
N ALA A 78 -8.26 7.32 -5.40
CA ALA A 78 -8.54 6.59 -6.63
C ALA A 78 -7.47 5.52 -6.89
N VAL A 79 -6.21 5.80 -6.61
CA VAL A 79 -5.13 4.81 -6.67
C VAL A 79 -5.31 3.77 -5.56
N LEU A 80 -5.54 4.21 -4.32
CA LEU A 80 -5.80 3.32 -3.19
C LEU A 80 -6.91 2.30 -3.51
N LEU A 81 -8.07 2.76 -3.96
CA LEU A 81 -9.22 1.89 -4.27
C LEU A 81 -8.93 0.88 -5.37
N LYS A 82 -8.08 1.22 -6.37
CA LYS A 82 -7.63 0.24 -7.37
C LYS A 82 -6.83 -0.89 -6.74
N TYR A 83 -5.99 -0.59 -5.74
CA TYR A 83 -5.23 -1.59 -5.00
C TYR A 83 -6.09 -2.40 -4.03
N LEU A 84 -7.16 -1.81 -3.46
CA LEU A 84 -8.07 -2.53 -2.55
C LEU A 84 -9.02 -3.49 -3.27
N GLY A 85 -9.20 -3.32 -4.57
CA GLY A 85 -10.07 -4.17 -5.39
C GLY A 85 -11.54 -3.72 -5.39
N PRO A 86 -12.35 -4.35 -6.26
CA PRO A 86 -13.75 -3.96 -6.46
C PRO A 86 -14.59 -4.17 -5.19
N GLY A 87 -15.43 -3.20 -4.86
CA GLY A 87 -16.32 -3.25 -3.68
C GLY A 87 -15.69 -2.79 -2.37
N ALA A 88 -14.39 -2.49 -2.36
CA ALA A 88 -13.74 -1.81 -1.25
C ALA A 88 -14.28 -0.38 -1.13
N THR A 89 -14.57 0.04 0.10
CA THR A 89 -15.00 1.40 0.44
C THR A 89 -14.26 1.81 1.69
N VAL A 90 -13.55 2.93 1.63
CA VAL A 90 -12.81 3.50 2.75
C VAL A 90 -13.20 4.96 2.87
N ASP A 91 -13.52 5.39 4.09
CA ASP A 91 -13.80 6.78 4.42
C ASP A 91 -12.49 7.42 4.92
N LEU A 92 -11.79 8.10 4.01
CA LEU A 92 -10.50 8.73 4.30
C LEU A 92 -10.61 9.87 5.31
N GLU A 93 -11.73 10.59 5.33
CA GLU A 93 -11.96 11.69 6.28
C GLU A 93 -12.01 11.16 7.72
N LYS A 94 -12.60 9.98 7.94
CA LYS A 94 -12.55 9.31 9.25
C LYS A 94 -11.16 8.85 9.67
N CYS A 95 -10.26 8.65 8.71
CA CYS A 95 -8.87 8.29 8.96
C CYS A 95 -7.92 9.48 8.87
N ARG A 96 -8.43 10.71 8.77
CA ARG A 96 -7.60 11.91 8.77
C ARG A 96 -6.98 12.08 10.16
N ILE A 97 -5.67 11.89 10.25
CA ILE A 97 -4.93 12.02 11.50
C ILE A 97 -4.16 13.35 11.50
N LEU A 98 -4.50 14.20 12.47
CA LEU A 98 -3.71 15.36 12.85
C LEU A 98 -2.76 14.91 13.96
N SER A 99 -1.48 14.78 13.63
CA SER A 99 -0.44 14.39 14.56
C SER A 99 0.87 15.11 14.21
N ASP A 100 1.68 15.37 15.23
CA ASP A 100 3.06 15.88 15.12
C ASP A 100 4.08 14.74 14.96
N ASP A 101 3.62 13.50 14.81
CA ASP A 101 4.49 12.36 14.49
C ASP A 101 5.21 12.58 13.16
N ASP A 102 6.31 11.84 12.96
CA ASP A 102 6.94 11.75 11.65
C ASP A 102 5.99 11.13 10.61
N SER A 103 6.38 11.27 9.33
CA SER A 103 5.55 10.83 8.22
C SER A 103 5.29 9.31 8.25
N CYS A 104 6.27 8.50 8.62
CA CYS A 104 6.13 7.04 8.64
C CYS A 104 5.07 6.60 9.65
N GLU A 105 5.13 7.14 10.87
CA GLU A 105 4.15 6.87 11.92
C GLU A 105 2.77 7.42 11.58
N LYS A 106 2.71 8.66 11.07
CA LYS A 106 1.45 9.29 10.67
C LYS A 106 0.73 8.45 9.61
N TYR A 107 1.42 8.07 8.54
CA TYR A 107 0.82 7.29 7.47
C TYR A 107 0.48 5.88 7.91
N TYR A 108 1.33 5.25 8.71
CA TYR A 108 1.01 3.95 9.31
C TYR A 108 -0.33 3.98 10.04
N LYS A 109 -0.56 4.98 10.91
CA LYS A 109 -1.84 5.12 11.63
C LYS A 109 -3.03 5.38 10.70
N ILE A 110 -2.83 6.16 9.64
CA ILE A 110 -3.84 6.40 8.61
C ILE A 110 -4.24 5.07 7.94
N PHE A 111 -3.27 4.25 7.51
CA PHE A 111 -3.54 2.95 6.89
C PHE A 111 -4.13 1.92 7.86
N ASP A 112 -3.69 1.91 9.12
CA ASP A 112 -4.27 1.05 10.16
C ASP A 112 -5.77 1.37 10.34
N CYS A 113 -6.13 2.65 10.41
CA CYS A 113 -7.53 3.07 10.43
C CYS A 113 -8.32 2.55 9.21
N MET A 114 -7.76 2.63 8.01
CA MET A 114 -8.43 2.12 6.80
C MET A 114 -8.62 0.60 6.85
N ASN A 115 -7.62 -0.14 7.33
CA ASN A 115 -7.71 -1.59 7.48
C ASN A 115 -8.78 -1.97 8.50
N GLN A 116 -8.91 -1.25 9.61
CA GLN A 116 -9.98 -1.45 10.58
C GLN A 116 -11.37 -1.20 9.98
N GLN A 117 -11.52 -0.25 9.04
CA GLN A 117 -12.79 -0.06 8.32
C GLN A 117 -13.13 -1.24 7.40
N LYS A 118 -12.12 -1.88 6.78
CA LYS A 118 -12.33 -3.09 5.97
C LYS A 118 -12.78 -4.27 6.81
N VAL A 119 -12.17 -4.48 7.99
CA VAL A 119 -12.54 -5.57 8.91
C VAL A 119 -13.97 -5.40 9.42
N GLN A 120 -14.44 -4.16 9.59
CA GLN A 120 -15.81 -3.86 10.01
C GLN A 120 -16.85 -4.07 8.92
N LYS A 121 -16.45 -4.14 7.63
CA LYS A 121 -17.36 -4.47 6.54
C LYS A 121 -17.50 -6.01 6.51
N PRO A 122 -18.67 -6.57 6.84
CA PRO A 122 -18.85 -8.02 6.76
C PRO A 122 -18.62 -8.44 5.32
N SER A 123 -17.79 -9.48 5.11
CA SER A 123 -17.79 -10.21 3.85
C SER A 123 -19.22 -10.68 3.58
N ILE A 124 -19.87 -10.07 2.60
CA ILE A 124 -21.20 -10.47 2.12
C ILE A 124 -21.05 -11.77 1.34
#